data_AF-A0A1B7NW28-F1
#
_entry.id   AF-A0A1B7NW28-F1
#
_cell.length_a   1.000
_cell.length_b   1.000
_cell.length_c   1.000
_cell.angle_alpha   90.00
_cell.angle_beta   90.00
_cell.angle_gamma   90.00
#
_symmetry.space_group_name_H-M   'P 1'
#
loop_
_entity.id
_entity.type
_entity.pdbx_description
1 polymer ?
#
loop_
_entity_poly.entity_id
_entity_poly.type
_entity_poly.pdbx_seq_one_letter_code
_entity_poly.pdbx_strand_id
1 'polypeptide(L)'
;MDPIQRPSSGISYTSIREGIYADAFPVFAAWYPDTTTIYVPTDGAIAYTSRTELGEANAKLMLRDPATLPSLLQNDDNKNNIALLTGPRAYTFADLAEALTRATGKKVTLQQIPREQYASVVAAEDAREGHGMKSEQFFEMWASLLDAVGQGEAEMMSL
;
A
#
# COMPACT_ATOMS: atom_id res chain seq x y z
N MET A 1 0.46 12.09 12.20
CA MET A 1 1.86 11.84 11.81
C MET A 1 2.76 12.89 12.43
N ASP A 2 3.86 12.49 13.05
CA ASP A 2 4.87 13.43 13.54
C ASP A 2 5.63 14.09 12.37
N PRO A 3 5.99 15.38 12.47
CA PRO A 3 6.77 16.06 11.44
C PRO A 3 8.18 15.47 11.33
N ILE A 4 8.62 15.18 10.11
CA ILE A 4 9.97 14.68 9.84
C ILE A 4 10.97 15.79 10.17
N GLN A 5 11.92 15.51 11.06
CA GLN A 5 13.05 16.41 11.30
C GLN A 5 14.05 16.32 10.14
N ARG A 6 14.60 17.48 9.73
CA ARG A 6 15.67 17.50 8.73
C ARG A 6 16.85 16.63 9.19
N PRO A 7 17.47 15.84 8.30
CA PRO A 7 18.71 15.15 8.61
C PRO A 7 19.78 16.15 9.07
N SER A 8 20.47 15.82 10.16
CA SER A 8 21.56 16.64 10.71
C SER A 8 22.84 16.63 9.85
N SER A 9 22.86 15.84 8.77
CA SER A 9 24.05 15.63 7.91
C SER A 9 24.39 16.80 7.00
N GLY A 10 23.47 17.76 6.80
CA GLY A 10 23.64 18.85 5.82
C GLY A 10 23.57 18.41 4.35
N ILE A 11 23.26 17.13 4.09
CA ILE A 11 23.13 16.59 2.74
C ILE A 11 21.75 16.97 2.17
N SER A 12 21.73 17.50 0.96
CA SER A 12 20.49 17.75 0.23
C SER A 12 19.81 16.43 -0.11
N TYR A 13 18.51 16.33 0.17
CA TYR A 13 17.73 15.12 -0.06
C TYR A 13 16.32 15.47 -0.55
N THR A 14 15.72 14.49 -1.21
CA THR A 14 14.28 14.43 -1.47
C THR A 14 13.79 13.08 -0.94
N SER A 15 12.76 13.11 -0.09
CA SER A 15 12.10 11.90 0.40
C SER A 15 10.96 11.56 -0.54
N ILE A 16 11.11 10.48 -1.30
CA ILE A 16 10.05 10.01 -2.20
C ILE A 16 9.15 9.09 -1.39
N ARG A 17 7.86 9.43 -1.31
CA ARG A 17 6.82 8.60 -0.71
C ARG A 17 5.97 8.03 -1.83
N GLU A 18 6.01 6.72 -1.95
CA GLU A 18 5.30 6.00 -3.01
C GLU A 18 4.02 5.37 -2.49
N GLY A 19 3.04 5.23 -3.39
CA GLY A 19 1.83 4.47 -3.11
C GLY A 19 2.11 2.97 -3.03
N ILE A 20 1.16 2.24 -2.45
CA ILE A 20 1.27 0.78 -2.30
C ILE A 20 1.27 0.13 -3.70
N TYR A 21 2.20 -0.78 -3.94
CA TYR A 21 2.38 -1.40 -5.26
C TYR A 21 1.15 -2.20 -5.68
N ALA A 22 0.45 -1.74 -6.72
CA ALA A 22 -0.73 -2.41 -7.26
C ALA A 22 -0.40 -3.83 -7.73
N ASP A 23 0.76 -4.04 -8.35
CA ASP A 23 1.19 -5.34 -8.86
C ASP A 23 1.44 -6.39 -7.76
N ALA A 24 1.60 -5.94 -6.51
CA ALA A 24 1.81 -6.80 -5.34
C ALA A 24 0.51 -7.03 -4.56
N PHE A 25 -0.67 -6.70 -5.14
CA PHE A 25 -1.97 -6.96 -4.52
C PHE A 25 -2.14 -8.39 -3.97
N PRO A 26 -1.60 -9.49 -4.57
CA PRO A 26 -1.80 -10.82 -4.02
C PRO A 26 -1.19 -10.96 -2.62
N VAL A 27 -0.10 -10.26 -2.36
CA VAL A 27 0.56 -10.26 -1.05
C VAL A 27 -0.26 -9.45 -0.03
N PHE A 28 -0.77 -8.28 -0.43
CA PHE A 28 -1.56 -7.42 0.47
C PHE A 28 -2.93 -8.01 0.82
N ALA A 29 -3.53 -8.79 -0.09
CA ALA A 29 -4.84 -9.41 0.11
C ALA A 29 -4.77 -10.90 0.51
N ALA A 30 -3.56 -11.45 0.73
CA ALA A 30 -3.34 -12.90 0.92
C ALA A 30 -4.08 -13.76 -0.12
N TRP A 31 -4.02 -13.33 -1.38
CA TRP A 31 -4.84 -13.87 -2.47
C TRP A 31 -4.05 -14.82 -3.36
N TYR A 32 -4.68 -15.94 -3.72
CA TYR A 32 -4.22 -16.96 -4.67
C TYR A 32 -5.30 -17.23 -5.73
N PRO A 33 -4.99 -17.87 -6.87
CA PRO A 33 -5.96 -18.12 -7.96
C PRO A 33 -7.21 -18.93 -7.58
N ASP A 34 -7.18 -19.64 -6.46
CA ASP A 34 -8.28 -20.39 -5.86
C ASP A 34 -8.95 -19.69 -4.66
N THR A 35 -8.41 -18.55 -4.21
CA THR A 35 -9.02 -17.73 -3.15
C THR A 35 -10.37 -17.17 -3.61
N THR A 36 -11.41 -17.44 -2.82
CA THR A 36 -12.77 -16.94 -3.04
C THR A 36 -13.20 -15.91 -1.99
N THR A 37 -12.52 -15.83 -0.87
CA THR A 37 -12.78 -14.84 0.19
C THR A 37 -11.47 -14.17 0.61
N ILE A 38 -11.46 -12.84 0.62
CA ILE A 38 -10.39 -12.01 1.18
C ILE A 38 -10.81 -11.66 2.61
N TYR A 39 -9.98 -12.01 3.59
CA TYR A 39 -10.20 -11.69 5.00
C TYR A 39 -9.32 -10.52 5.42
N VAL A 40 -9.92 -9.46 5.96
CA VAL A 40 -9.21 -8.26 6.41
C VAL A 40 -9.85 -7.70 7.68
N PRO A 41 -9.11 -6.95 8.52
CA PRO A 41 -9.68 -6.28 9.68
C PRO A 41 -10.30 -4.92 9.35
N THR A 42 -10.07 -4.42 8.14
CA THR A 42 -10.55 -3.12 7.66
C THR A 42 -10.69 -3.13 6.14
N ASP A 43 -11.58 -2.29 5.61
CA ASP A 43 -11.69 -1.99 4.17
C ASP A 43 -11.29 -0.54 3.88
N GLY A 44 -10.22 -0.07 4.54
CA GLY A 44 -9.67 1.26 4.32
C GLY A 44 -9.16 1.45 2.90
N ALA A 45 -9.18 2.71 2.45
CA ALA A 45 -8.77 3.07 1.09
C ALA A 45 -7.24 3.11 0.96
N ILE A 46 -6.74 2.61 -0.17
CA ILE A 46 -5.32 2.54 -0.49
C ILE A 46 -5.08 3.18 -1.86
N ALA A 47 -4.13 4.12 -1.93
CA ALA A 47 -3.62 4.69 -3.18
C ALA A 47 -2.69 3.70 -3.90
N TYR A 48 -3.28 2.63 -4.44
CA TYR A 48 -2.55 1.63 -5.22
C TYR A 48 -1.93 2.27 -6.47
N THR A 49 -0.64 2.01 -6.68
CA THR A 49 0.13 2.62 -7.77
C THR A 49 0.96 1.56 -8.50
N SER A 50 1.03 1.64 -9.84
CA SER A 50 1.84 0.71 -10.63
C SER A 50 3.33 0.92 -10.33
N ARG A 51 4.07 -0.17 -10.12
CA ARG A 51 5.54 -0.08 -9.96
C ARG A 51 6.23 0.47 -11.20
N THR A 52 5.67 0.21 -12.39
CA THR A 52 6.21 0.75 -13.65
C THR A 52 6.05 2.27 -13.72
N GLU A 53 4.87 2.77 -13.37
CA GLU A 53 4.60 4.22 -13.34
C GLU A 53 5.43 4.92 -12.26
N LEU A 54 5.59 4.30 -11.08
CA LEU A 54 6.48 4.79 -10.02
C LEU A 54 7.93 4.87 -10.51
N GLY A 55 8.42 3.83 -11.19
CA GLY A 55 9.77 3.83 -11.77
C GLY A 55 9.97 4.96 -12.78
N GLU A 56 9.01 5.20 -13.66
CA GLU A 56 9.03 6.31 -14.60
C GLU A 56 9.00 7.67 -13.88
N ALA A 57 8.13 7.83 -12.88
CA ALA A 57 8.00 9.07 -12.12
C ALA A 57 9.29 9.40 -11.32
N ASN A 58 9.93 8.38 -10.72
CA ASN A 58 11.24 8.51 -10.09
C ASN A 58 12.29 8.97 -11.08
N ALA A 59 12.39 8.32 -12.25
CA ALA A 59 13.37 8.69 -13.27
C ALA A 59 13.16 10.14 -13.76
N LYS A 60 11.91 10.54 -13.99
CA LYS A 60 11.57 11.93 -14.35
C LYS A 60 11.96 12.91 -13.25
N LEU A 61 11.72 12.58 -11.99
CA LEU A 61 12.09 13.43 -10.85
C LEU A 61 13.61 13.61 -10.78
N MET A 62 14.38 12.53 -10.99
CA MET A 62 15.85 12.58 -10.99
C MET A 62 16.45 13.39 -12.14
N LEU A 63 15.75 13.49 -13.26
CA LEU A 63 16.19 14.28 -14.43
C LEU A 63 15.82 15.76 -14.34
N ARG A 64 15.04 16.18 -13.33
CA ARG A 64 14.66 17.59 -13.18
C ARG A 64 15.81 18.43 -12.66
N ASP A 65 15.80 19.69 -13.07
CA ASP A 65 16.66 20.71 -12.47
C ASP A 65 16.36 20.80 -10.96
N PRO A 66 17.36 20.61 -10.08
CA PRO A 66 17.19 20.73 -8.64
C PRO A 66 16.52 22.04 -8.20
N ALA A 67 16.72 23.14 -8.94
CA ALA A 67 16.09 24.43 -8.64
C ALA A 67 14.56 24.40 -8.80
N THR A 68 14.02 23.44 -9.55
CA THR A 68 12.57 23.29 -9.80
C THR A 68 11.89 22.35 -8.81
N LEU A 69 12.66 21.49 -8.13
CA LEU A 69 12.13 20.50 -7.19
C LEU A 69 11.23 21.09 -6.10
N PRO A 70 11.54 22.24 -5.46
CA PRO A 70 10.71 22.78 -4.39
C PRO A 70 9.23 22.99 -4.76
N SER A 71 8.92 23.21 -6.04
CA SER A 71 7.54 23.37 -6.53
C SER A 71 6.72 22.07 -6.54
N LEU A 72 7.38 20.92 -6.41
CA LEU A 72 6.79 19.58 -6.47
C LEU A 72 6.77 18.89 -5.11
N LEU A 73 7.41 19.50 -4.11
CA LEU A 73 7.56 18.90 -2.79
C LEU A 73 6.51 19.45 -1.84
N GLN A 74 5.92 18.56 -1.06
CA GLN A 74 5.14 18.95 0.10
C GLN A 74 6.10 19.49 1.17
N ASN A 75 6.04 20.82 1.35
CA ASN A 75 6.93 21.56 2.24
C ASN A 75 6.11 22.25 3.33
N ASP A 76 5.78 21.54 4.40
CA ASP A 76 5.44 22.23 5.65
C ASP A 76 6.73 22.81 6.24
N ASP A 77 6.82 24.14 6.29
CA ASP A 77 7.96 24.90 6.84
C ASP A 77 9.36 24.48 6.34
N ASN A 78 9.50 24.01 5.09
CA ASN A 78 10.76 23.47 4.54
C ASN A 78 11.35 22.30 5.35
N LYS A 79 10.54 21.49 6.04
CA LYS A 79 11.04 20.43 6.93
C LYS A 79 11.07 19.04 6.28
N ASN A 80 10.18 18.77 5.33
CA ASN A 80 9.92 17.39 4.94
C ASN A 80 10.50 16.99 3.56
N ASN A 81 10.70 17.93 2.62
CA ASN A 81 11.20 17.66 1.25
C ASN A 81 10.56 16.40 0.62
N ILE A 82 9.24 16.24 0.77
CA ILE A 82 8.52 15.02 0.36
C ILE A 82 8.03 15.18 -1.08
N ALA A 83 8.42 14.27 -1.97
CA ALA A 83 7.74 14.05 -3.24
C ALA A 83 6.74 12.90 -3.05
N LEU A 84 5.44 13.17 -3.20
CA LEU A 84 4.41 12.14 -3.12
C LEU A 84 4.13 11.60 -4.52
N LEU A 85 4.41 10.31 -4.74
CA LEU A 85 4.18 9.60 -5.99
C LEU A 85 3.12 8.52 -5.75
N THR A 86 1.86 8.86 -5.96
CA THR A 86 0.73 7.94 -5.75
C THR A 86 -0.22 7.98 -6.94
N GLY A 87 -1.08 6.97 -7.03
CA GLY A 87 -2.16 6.92 -8.02
C GLY A 87 -3.18 8.05 -7.81
N PRO A 88 -3.96 8.41 -8.84
CA PRO A 88 -4.89 9.54 -8.80
C PRO A 88 -6.17 9.25 -8.00
N ARG A 89 -6.34 8.02 -7.50
CA ARG A 89 -7.50 7.53 -6.76
C ARG A 89 -7.05 6.45 -5.77
N ALA A 90 -7.73 6.35 -4.64
CA ALA A 90 -7.62 5.21 -3.75
C ALA A 90 -8.74 4.21 -3.99
N TYR A 91 -8.45 2.95 -3.68
CA TYR A 91 -9.36 1.81 -3.80
C TYR A 91 -9.33 1.00 -2.51
N THR A 92 -10.45 0.34 -2.18
CA THR A 92 -10.54 -0.54 -1.01
C THR A 92 -10.26 -2.00 -1.36
N PHE A 93 -10.26 -2.89 -0.37
CA PHE A 93 -10.21 -4.34 -0.63
C PHE A 93 -11.50 -4.87 -1.26
N ALA A 94 -12.64 -4.22 -1.04
CA ALA A 94 -13.89 -4.52 -1.73
C ALA A 94 -13.77 -4.22 -3.24
N ASP A 95 -13.19 -3.07 -3.60
CA ASP A 95 -12.90 -2.74 -5.00
C ASP A 95 -11.96 -3.78 -5.64
N LEU A 96 -10.94 -4.22 -4.89
CA LEU A 96 -10.04 -5.28 -5.32
C LEU A 96 -10.78 -6.61 -5.55
N ALA A 97 -11.65 -7.02 -4.62
CA ALA A 97 -12.46 -8.23 -4.75
C ALA A 97 -13.38 -8.17 -5.99
N GLU A 98 -13.95 -7.00 -6.27
CA GLU A 98 -14.76 -6.78 -7.48
C GLU A 98 -13.90 -6.86 -8.75
N ALA A 99 -12.73 -6.23 -8.76
CA ALA A 99 -11.79 -6.29 -9.87
C ALA A 99 -11.34 -7.73 -10.16
N LEU A 100 -11.03 -8.51 -9.13
CA LEU A 100 -10.69 -9.92 -9.24
C LEU A 100 -11.86 -10.75 -9.74
N THR A 101 -13.08 -10.47 -9.29
CA THR A 101 -14.28 -11.14 -9.77
C THR A 101 -14.46 -10.93 -11.27
N ARG A 102 -14.34 -9.69 -11.74
CA ARG A 102 -14.44 -9.36 -13.17
C ARG A 102 -13.31 -10.01 -13.98
N ALA A 103 -12.07 -9.96 -13.48
CA ALA A 103 -10.89 -10.44 -14.20
C ALA A 103 -10.85 -11.98 -14.31
N THR A 104 -11.34 -12.70 -13.29
CA THR A 104 -11.23 -14.17 -13.22
C THR A 104 -12.52 -14.88 -13.63
N GLY A 105 -13.67 -14.18 -13.63
CA GLY A 105 -14.99 -14.79 -13.79
C GLY A 105 -15.45 -15.63 -12.60
N LYS A 106 -14.67 -15.69 -11.52
CA LYS A 106 -15.01 -16.38 -10.27
C LYS A 106 -15.39 -15.36 -9.21
N LYS A 107 -16.44 -15.62 -8.45
CA LYS A 107 -16.86 -14.70 -7.38
C LYS A 107 -15.80 -14.66 -6.27
N VAL A 108 -15.23 -13.49 -6.04
CA VAL A 108 -14.36 -13.17 -4.91
C VAL A 108 -15.11 -12.21 -4.00
N THR A 109 -15.18 -12.52 -2.71
CA THR A 109 -15.87 -11.70 -1.70
C THR A 109 -14.89 -11.15 -0.67
N LEU A 110 -15.22 -10.01 -0.08
CA LEU A 110 -14.54 -9.48 1.08
C LEU A 110 -15.29 -9.89 2.36
N GLN A 111 -14.56 -10.35 3.37
CA GLN A 111 -15.08 -10.53 4.71
C GLN A 111 -14.23 -9.73 5.70
N GLN A 112 -14.83 -8.70 6.30
CA GLN A 112 -14.22 -8.03 7.44
C GLN A 112 -14.32 -8.90 8.69
N ILE A 113 -13.20 -9.10 9.38
CA ILE A 113 -13.10 -9.92 10.60
C ILE A 113 -12.46 -9.11 11.74
N PRO A 114 -12.67 -9.49 13.02
CA PRO A 114 -11.99 -8.82 14.13
C PRO A 114 -10.47 -8.88 13.99
N ARG A 115 -9.78 -7.78 14.33
CA ARG A 115 -8.33 -7.63 14.18
C ARG A 115 -7.53 -8.71 14.91
N GLU A 116 -8.00 -9.14 16.07
CA GLU A 116 -7.42 -10.21 16.88
C GLU A 116 -7.55 -11.61 16.25
N GLN A 117 -8.44 -11.79 15.28
CA GLN A 117 -8.61 -13.04 14.54
C GLN A 117 -7.84 -13.08 13.23
N TYR A 118 -7.39 -11.91 12.73
CA TYR A 118 -6.80 -11.81 11.40
C TYR A 118 -5.62 -12.77 11.19
N ALA A 119 -4.65 -12.76 12.11
CA ALA A 119 -3.42 -13.52 11.94
C ALA A 119 -3.69 -15.03 11.88
N SER A 120 -4.53 -15.56 12.77
CA SER A 120 -4.86 -17.00 12.82
C SER A 120 -5.73 -17.44 11.65
N VAL A 121 -6.74 -16.65 11.26
CA VAL A 121 -7.61 -16.95 10.12
C VAL A 121 -6.81 -16.98 8.83
N VAL A 122 -6.02 -15.94 8.54
CA VAL A 122 -5.30 -15.85 7.27
C VAL A 122 -4.16 -16.86 7.21
N ALA A 123 -3.48 -17.15 8.32
CA ALA A 123 -2.48 -18.22 8.37
C ALA A 123 -3.07 -19.61 8.06
N ALA A 124 -4.25 -19.91 8.61
CA ALA A 124 -4.95 -21.17 8.32
C ALA A 124 -5.34 -21.27 6.83
N GLU A 125 -5.80 -20.17 6.24
CA GLU A 125 -6.14 -20.12 4.82
C GLU A 125 -4.89 -20.25 3.91
N ASP A 126 -3.76 -19.65 4.30
CA ASP A 126 -2.44 -19.67 3.61
C ASP A 126 -1.68 -21.00 3.79
N ALA A 127 -2.10 -21.86 4.72
CA ALA A 127 -1.51 -23.17 4.96
C ALA A 127 -2.01 -24.26 4.00
N ARG A 128 -2.93 -23.93 3.09
CA ARG A 128 -3.43 -24.84 2.05
C ARG A 128 -2.33 -25.22 1.06
N GLU A 129 -2.47 -26.39 0.46
CA GLU A 129 -1.52 -26.88 -0.54
C GLU A 129 -1.40 -25.90 -1.71
N GLY A 130 -0.17 -25.55 -2.09
CA GLY A 130 0.11 -24.60 -3.17
C GLY A 130 0.06 -23.12 -2.75
N HIS A 131 -0.20 -22.83 -1.48
CA HIS A 131 -0.13 -21.48 -0.91
C HIS A 131 1.23 -21.25 -0.23
N GLY A 132 1.43 -20.07 0.35
CA GLY A 132 2.73 -19.62 0.87
C GLY A 132 3.14 -20.19 2.22
N MET A 133 2.23 -20.85 2.95
CA MET A 133 2.48 -21.48 4.26
C MET A 133 3.12 -20.53 5.30
N LYS A 134 2.74 -19.25 5.27
CA LYS A 134 3.25 -18.22 6.19
C LYS A 134 2.68 -18.42 7.59
N SER A 135 3.49 -18.12 8.61
CA SER A 135 3.08 -18.29 10.00
C SER A 135 2.11 -17.21 10.47
N GLU A 136 1.40 -17.46 11.56
CA GLU A 136 0.59 -16.44 12.23
C GLU A 136 1.41 -15.20 12.60
N GLN A 137 2.69 -15.34 13.00
CA GLN A 137 3.54 -14.18 13.30
C GLN A 137 3.79 -13.31 12.07
N PHE A 138 3.90 -13.90 10.89
CA PHE A 138 3.99 -13.13 9.65
C PHE A 138 2.72 -12.29 9.46
N PHE A 139 1.54 -12.89 9.63
CA PHE A 139 0.28 -12.17 9.47
C PHE A 139 0.03 -11.17 10.59
N GLU A 140 0.54 -11.37 11.81
CA GLU A 140 0.46 -10.35 12.86
C GLU A 140 1.29 -9.10 12.52
N MET A 141 2.49 -9.28 11.96
CA MET A 141 3.26 -8.16 11.40
C MET A 141 2.50 -7.50 10.25
N TRP A 142 1.90 -8.30 9.36
CA TRP A 142 1.12 -7.79 8.24
C TRP A 142 -0.11 -7.00 8.67
N ALA A 143 -0.71 -7.37 9.79
CA ALA A 143 -1.88 -6.72 10.32
C ALA A 143 -1.59 -5.29 10.81
N SER A 144 -0.34 -4.98 11.19
CA SER A 144 0.06 -3.59 11.49
C SER A 144 -0.03 -2.66 10.27
N LEU A 145 0.24 -3.17 9.07
CA LEU A 145 -0.01 -2.43 7.82
C LEU A 145 -1.51 -2.16 7.66
N LEU A 146 -2.35 -3.16 7.93
CA LEU A 146 -3.81 -3.03 7.84
C LEU A 146 -4.35 -2.09 8.91
N ASP A 147 -3.75 -2.03 10.09
CA ASP A 147 -4.08 -1.05 11.13
C ASP A 147 -3.84 0.39 10.63
N ALA A 148 -2.72 0.64 9.94
CA ALA A 148 -2.42 1.94 9.33
C ALA A 148 -3.37 2.28 8.16
N VAL A 149 -3.73 1.28 7.34
CA VAL A 149 -4.76 1.43 6.28
C VAL A 149 -6.10 1.83 6.90
N GLY A 150 -6.51 1.19 8.01
CA GLY A 150 -7.74 1.53 8.71
C GLY A 150 -7.75 2.93 9.32
N GLN A 151 -6.57 3.52 9.53
CA GLN A 151 -6.39 4.90 10.00
C GLN A 151 -6.31 5.91 8.84
N GLY A 152 -6.41 5.46 7.58
CA GLY A 152 -6.34 6.31 6.39
C GLY A 152 -4.92 6.68 5.96
N GLU A 153 -3.88 6.11 6.56
CA GLU A 153 -2.49 6.47 6.25
C GLU A 153 -2.05 6.05 4.84
N ALA A 154 -2.79 5.12 4.23
CA ALA A 154 -2.55 4.62 2.88
C ALA A 154 -3.38 5.33 1.78
N GLU A 155 -4.28 6.25 2.14
CA GLU A 155 -5.18 6.92 1.18
C GLU A 155 -4.53 8.12 0.48
N MET A 156 -3.38 8.60 0.97
CA MET A 156 -2.72 9.84 0.50
C MET A 156 -2.54 9.89 -1.03
N MET A 157 -3.16 10.89 -1.67
CA MET A 157 -3.09 11.09 -3.12
C MET A 157 -2.23 12.32 -3.46
N SER A 158 -1.51 12.28 -4.59
CA SER A 158 -0.99 13.49 -5.22
C SER A 158 -2.16 14.32 -5.78
N LEU A 159 -2.08 15.64 -5.64
CA LEU A 159 -3.02 16.61 -6.23
C LEU A 159 -2.76 16.80 -7.72
#